data_AF-A0A1B6ANM7-F1
#
_entry.id   AF-A0A1B6ANM7-F1
#
_cell.length_a   1.000
_cell.length_b   1.000
_cell.length_c   1.000
_cell.angle_alpha   90.00
_cell.angle_beta   90.00
_cell.angle_gamma   90.00
#
_symmetry.space_group_name_H-M   'P 1'
#
loop_
_entity.id
_entity.type
_entity.pdbx_description
1 polymer ?
#
loop_
_entity_poly.entity_id
_entity_poly.type
_entity_poly.pdbx_seq_one_letter_code
_entity_poly.pdbx_strand_id
1 'polypeptide(L)'
;MVVGAFVVLLGQLLGGLSAEAQASVLPGSAFPLVLDVDLTPNPVCSGPVHGTVQVYDPAAAKAGATVEWRVRAGAEQLAGGRVRMAAHVGTAEFSIPFERVPAAETALQIDARVAASSDGQAPGRYGKVWRDTIRRGCDPVRVASVGDSVVWGQGLDHDQKFPYLTGKLLGRETGRGFEHLDYSISGAVLDAPELPAGNDDAACLHTTEKQDPDGDGEMEFGEVTQQMPDVFCQLEKAGAQAKAGGYGLDLVVINGCINDLDPFFGIGVGITPGSENLPEAVKRECSGIGAAAENPAKDVPYFSGAKVGYGGRGMRAAIEKAHSLPGHPKVIVADFYYALSRSSSPIPVKTCSTPGVARGWLTSCRRALGGVADRYEQYTQLANAAYHQAAAEANKASTDGPYAVAADGLFTVDNALLARDSKVWNTPVTDPAFPLRTRACPELSQTPAQCLTAAVGHPDIEGARQYADAFLLNPSVRDWFHLPRQGPRAQLNVPESAHVGSEVPMSVTVNGEPPAAGYRYHWYFGDGTQQETGEAAVAHAYDRKGPWLPRLVMTGPDGGKVLVETARTVTTD
;
A
#
# COMPACT_ATOMS: atom_id res chain seq x y z
N MET A 1 18.74 -3.76 -25.46
CA MET A 1 18.92 -4.21 -24.06
C MET A 1 17.55 -4.27 -23.37
N VAL A 2 16.68 -5.20 -23.74
CA VAL A 2 15.35 -5.40 -23.11
C VAL A 2 15.14 -6.89 -22.76
N VAL A 3 16.04 -7.77 -23.22
CA VAL A 3 15.91 -9.23 -23.13
C VAL A 3 16.43 -9.78 -21.78
N GLY A 4 17.30 -9.06 -21.07
CA GLY A 4 17.91 -9.55 -19.82
C GLY A 4 16.98 -9.55 -18.61
N ALA A 5 16.20 -8.47 -18.40
CA ALA A 5 15.34 -8.33 -17.23
C ALA A 5 14.12 -9.28 -17.27
N PHE A 6 13.58 -9.56 -18.46
CA PHE A 6 12.48 -10.51 -18.65
C PHE A 6 12.88 -11.97 -18.41
N VAL A 7 14.14 -12.34 -18.69
CA VAL A 7 14.65 -13.71 -18.47
C VAL A 7 14.90 -13.98 -16.99
N VAL A 8 15.32 -12.96 -16.22
CA VAL A 8 15.48 -13.07 -14.75
C VAL A 8 14.13 -13.26 -14.07
N LEU A 9 13.12 -12.46 -14.45
CA LEU A 9 11.76 -12.57 -13.92
C LEU A 9 11.17 -13.97 -14.16
N LEU A 10 11.41 -14.55 -15.35
CA LEU A 10 10.89 -15.88 -15.70
C LEU A 10 11.73 -17.05 -15.20
N GLY A 11 13.04 -16.87 -15.02
CA GLY A 11 13.89 -17.86 -14.34
C GLY A 11 13.51 -18.02 -12.87
N GLN A 12 13.14 -16.92 -12.21
CA GLN A 12 12.70 -16.89 -10.81
C GLN A 12 11.26 -17.40 -10.64
N LEU A 13 10.35 -17.08 -11.56
CA LEU A 13 8.96 -17.62 -11.58
C LEU A 13 8.89 -19.15 -11.82
N LEU A 14 9.97 -19.79 -12.30
CA LEU A 14 9.99 -21.19 -12.75
C LEU A 14 10.89 -22.12 -11.92
N GLY A 15 11.44 -21.66 -10.79
CA GLY A 15 12.27 -22.50 -9.92
C GLY A 15 13.57 -22.98 -10.56
N GLY A 16 14.13 -22.21 -11.52
CA GLY A 16 15.42 -22.51 -12.11
C GLY A 16 16.56 -22.14 -11.17
N LEU A 17 17.55 -23.02 -11.01
CA LEU A 17 18.76 -22.79 -10.22
C LEU A 17 19.42 -21.46 -10.58
N SER A 18 19.91 -20.78 -9.53
CA SER A 18 20.63 -19.52 -9.53
C SER A 18 21.70 -19.49 -10.64
N ALA A 19 21.42 -18.79 -11.74
CA ALA A 19 22.49 -18.29 -12.57
C ALA A 19 23.15 -17.16 -11.77
N GLU A 20 24.43 -17.32 -11.44
CA GLU A 20 25.26 -16.24 -10.90
C GLU A 20 25.08 -15.02 -11.82
N ALA A 21 24.25 -14.06 -11.38
CA ALA A 21 24.09 -12.81 -12.06
C ALA A 21 25.42 -12.08 -11.89
N GLN A 22 26.25 -12.12 -12.94
CA GLN A 22 27.36 -11.20 -13.08
C GLN A 22 26.78 -9.79 -12.90
N ALA A 23 27.19 -9.13 -11.81
CA ALA A 23 26.82 -7.77 -11.48
C ALA A 23 27.38 -6.81 -12.56
N SER A 24 26.75 -6.79 -13.73
CA SER A 24 26.91 -5.68 -14.66
C SER A 24 26.27 -4.48 -13.98
N VAL A 25 27.11 -3.58 -13.47
CA VAL A 25 26.73 -2.29 -12.88
C VAL A 25 25.65 -1.65 -13.75
N LEU A 26 24.41 -1.64 -13.27
CA LEU A 26 23.31 -0.95 -13.94
C LEU A 26 23.61 0.56 -13.84
N PRO A 27 23.65 1.29 -14.95
CA PRO A 27 24.09 2.68 -14.97
C PRO A 27 23.01 3.57 -14.34
N GLY A 28 23.22 4.02 -13.10
CA GLY A 28 22.28 4.90 -12.42
C GLY A 28 22.62 5.28 -10.99
N SER A 29 23.85 5.69 -10.65
CA SER A 29 24.17 6.03 -9.25
C SER A 29 25.42 6.91 -9.07
N ALA A 30 25.32 8.19 -9.41
CA ALA A 30 26.41 9.17 -9.19
C ALA A 30 26.03 10.40 -8.35
N PHE A 31 24.88 10.37 -7.65
CA PHE A 31 24.38 11.55 -6.93
C PHE A 31 23.78 11.16 -5.56
N PRO A 32 23.93 12.01 -4.54
CA PRO A 32 23.27 11.83 -3.25
C PRO A 32 21.76 11.73 -3.38
N LEU A 33 21.15 10.84 -2.59
CA LEU A 33 19.71 10.62 -2.54
C LEU A 33 19.14 11.21 -1.26
N VAL A 34 18.08 12.00 -1.36
CA VAL A 34 17.30 12.38 -0.18
C VAL A 34 16.45 11.16 0.18
N LEU A 35 16.69 10.59 1.36
CA LEU A 35 15.95 9.42 1.85
C LEU A 35 14.62 9.82 2.44
N ASP A 36 14.67 10.81 3.33
CA ASP A 36 13.55 11.21 4.15
C ASP A 36 13.65 12.69 4.49
N VAL A 37 12.49 13.32 4.63
CA VAL A 37 12.35 14.70 5.08
C VAL A 37 11.20 14.74 6.06
N ASP A 38 11.51 14.94 7.33
CA ASP A 38 10.50 15.11 8.35
C ASP A 38 10.18 16.60 8.48
N LEU A 39 8.93 16.97 8.19
CA LEU A 39 8.37 18.31 8.39
C LEU A 39 7.30 18.33 9.49
N THR A 40 7.19 17.27 10.28
CA THR A 40 6.16 17.09 11.31
C THR A 40 6.44 18.01 12.51
N PRO A 41 5.47 18.83 12.97
CA PRO A 41 4.10 18.89 12.47
C PRO A 41 3.94 19.78 11.22
N ASN A 42 3.19 19.28 10.23
CA ASN A 42 2.80 20.02 9.02
C ASN A 42 1.27 20.05 8.94
N PRO A 43 0.56 21.21 8.85
CA PRO A 43 0.93 22.60 8.72
C PRO A 43 1.07 23.38 10.04
N VAL A 44 1.64 24.58 9.93
CA VAL A 44 2.10 25.39 11.07
C VAL A 44 1.13 26.53 11.41
N CYS A 45 0.68 26.54 12.67
CA CYS A 45 -0.17 27.57 13.26
C CYS A 45 0.51 28.92 13.38
N SER A 46 1.71 28.88 13.95
CA SER A 46 2.49 30.04 14.36
C SER A 46 3.93 29.59 14.54
N GLY A 47 4.88 30.42 14.12
CA GLY A 47 6.30 30.09 14.24
C GLY A 47 6.85 29.33 13.04
N PRO A 48 8.16 29.07 13.05
CA PRO A 48 8.83 28.42 11.94
C PRO A 48 8.42 26.95 11.80
N VAL A 49 8.51 26.44 10.58
CA VAL A 49 8.51 24.99 10.33
C VAL A 49 9.90 24.48 10.69
N HIS A 50 9.98 23.50 11.57
CA HIS A 50 11.22 22.78 11.82
C HIS A 50 11.19 21.49 11.00
N GLY A 51 12.35 21.08 10.51
CA GLY A 51 12.43 19.83 9.80
C GLY A 51 13.81 19.22 9.81
N THR A 52 13.86 17.96 9.42
CA THR A 52 15.10 17.22 9.20
C THR A 52 15.17 16.74 7.77
N VAL A 53 16.38 16.60 7.24
CA VAL A 53 16.63 15.95 5.95
C VAL A 53 17.69 14.88 6.15
N GLN A 54 17.38 13.68 5.67
CA GLN A 54 18.31 12.57 5.64
C GLN A 54 18.78 12.35 4.21
N VAL A 55 20.10 12.31 4.04
CA VAL A 55 20.74 12.14 2.74
C VAL A 55 21.61 10.89 2.74
N TYR A 56 21.45 10.05 1.73
CA TYR A 56 22.21 8.81 1.56
C TYR A 56 23.20 8.91 0.41
N ASP A 57 24.47 8.67 0.73
CA ASP A 57 25.53 8.51 -0.25
C ASP A 57 26.75 7.77 0.34
N PRO A 58 26.85 6.43 0.17
CA PRO A 58 28.00 5.65 0.62
C PRO A 58 29.34 6.08 0.00
N ALA A 59 29.34 6.54 -1.25
CA ALA A 59 30.56 6.98 -1.92
C ALA A 59 31.08 8.30 -1.34
N ALA A 60 30.17 9.24 -1.07
CA ALA A 60 30.50 10.47 -0.37
C ALA A 60 30.98 10.19 1.06
N ALA A 61 30.35 9.25 1.77
CA ALA A 61 30.78 8.82 3.11
C ALA A 61 32.21 8.25 3.09
N LYS A 62 32.51 7.34 2.16
CA LYS A 62 33.85 6.76 1.98
C LYS A 62 34.91 7.82 1.64
N ALA A 63 34.53 8.84 0.88
CA ALA A 63 35.41 9.96 0.52
C ALA A 63 35.49 11.06 1.59
N GLY A 64 34.67 11.00 2.64
CA GLY A 64 34.50 12.10 3.60
C GLY A 64 34.00 13.41 2.96
N ALA A 65 33.28 13.30 1.84
CA ALA A 65 32.83 14.42 1.03
C ALA A 65 31.68 15.18 1.69
N THR A 66 31.49 16.43 1.28
CA THR A 66 30.36 17.25 1.72
C THR A 66 29.24 17.18 0.69
N VAL A 67 28.02 17.00 1.16
CA VAL A 67 26.80 17.02 0.36
C VAL A 67 26.04 18.32 0.64
N GLU A 68 25.63 19.00 -0.42
CA GLU A 68 24.77 20.18 -0.38
C GLU A 68 23.33 19.77 -0.72
N TRP A 69 22.37 20.22 0.07
CA TRP A 69 20.95 19.94 -0.09
C TRP A 69 20.14 21.24 -0.01
N ARG A 70 18.92 21.22 -0.56
CA ARG A 70 18.02 22.38 -0.56
C ARG A 70 16.55 21.99 -0.57
N VAL A 71 15.72 22.84 0.01
CA VAL A 71 14.25 22.78 -0.03
C VAL A 71 13.75 23.93 -0.89
N ARG A 72 12.96 23.63 -1.92
CA ARG A 72 12.46 24.63 -2.89
C ARG A 72 10.95 24.61 -3.00
N ALA A 73 10.36 25.79 -3.12
CA ALA A 73 8.99 26.01 -3.59
C ALA A 73 9.05 26.67 -4.97
N GLY A 74 8.90 25.86 -6.03
CA GLY A 74 9.17 26.30 -7.40
C GLY A 74 10.62 26.75 -7.59
N ALA A 75 10.81 28.03 -7.93
CA ALA A 75 12.15 28.62 -8.11
C ALA A 75 12.76 29.13 -6.80
N GLU A 76 11.96 29.35 -5.75
CA GLU A 76 12.43 29.89 -4.48
C GLU A 76 13.05 28.78 -3.63
N GLN A 77 14.24 29.01 -3.08
CA GLN A 77 14.85 28.13 -2.08
C GLN A 77 14.44 28.59 -0.68
N LEU A 78 13.60 27.79 0.00
CA LEU A 78 13.10 28.06 1.35
C LEU A 78 14.12 27.74 2.43
N ALA A 79 14.83 26.61 2.29
CA ALA A 79 15.89 26.18 3.19
C ALA A 79 16.99 25.45 2.40
N GLY A 80 18.14 25.23 3.04
CA GLY A 80 19.25 24.49 2.44
C GLY A 80 20.45 24.47 3.36
N GLY A 81 21.36 23.55 3.09
CA GLY A 81 22.52 23.36 3.95
C GLY A 81 23.54 22.42 3.34
N ARG A 82 24.56 22.13 4.15
CA ARG A 82 25.64 21.20 3.82
C ARG A 82 25.83 20.21 4.95
N VAL A 83 26.02 18.95 4.61
CA VAL A 83 26.32 17.87 5.55
C VAL A 83 27.62 17.20 5.14
N ARG A 84 28.56 17.07 6.08
CA ARG A 84 29.77 16.26 5.85
C ARG A 84 29.40 14.81 6.09
N MET A 85 29.58 13.96 5.09
CA MET A 85 29.19 12.56 5.16
C MET A 85 30.23 11.78 5.99
N ALA A 86 29.86 11.44 7.24
CA ALA A 86 30.66 10.61 8.14
C ALA A 86 30.16 9.15 8.21
N ALA A 87 28.94 8.91 7.74
CA ALA A 87 28.30 7.60 7.60
C ALA A 87 27.52 7.59 6.27
N HIS A 88 26.99 6.42 5.88
CA HIS A 88 26.24 6.29 4.61
C HIS A 88 25.01 7.19 4.57
N VAL A 89 24.41 7.49 5.73
CA VAL A 89 23.34 8.47 5.92
C VAL A 89 23.89 9.68 6.70
N GLY A 90 23.62 10.89 6.19
CA GLY A 90 23.87 12.15 6.88
C GLY A 90 22.55 12.86 7.15
N THR A 91 22.37 13.34 8.38
CA THR A 91 21.16 14.08 8.81
C THR A 91 21.49 15.55 9.00
N ALA A 92 20.60 16.44 8.57
CA ALA A 92 20.67 17.86 8.84
C ALA A 92 19.32 18.42 9.29
N GLU A 93 19.34 19.30 10.28
CA GLU A 93 18.16 20.05 10.72
C GLU A 93 18.03 21.37 9.96
N PHE A 94 16.80 21.85 9.82
CA PHE A 94 16.53 23.15 9.23
C PHE A 94 15.28 23.81 9.79
N SER A 95 15.12 25.09 9.49
CA SER A 95 13.89 25.82 9.75
C SER A 95 13.47 26.67 8.56
N ILE A 96 12.17 26.74 8.33
CA ILE A 96 11.55 27.67 7.37
C ILE A 96 10.78 28.70 8.21
N PRO A 97 11.21 29.97 8.23
CA PRO A 97 10.50 31.01 8.96
C PRO A 97 9.03 31.14 8.55
N PHE A 98 8.14 31.41 9.51
CA PHE A 98 6.69 31.44 9.31
C PHE A 98 6.27 32.33 8.13
N GLU A 99 6.89 33.50 8.00
CA GLU A 99 6.64 34.49 6.97
C GLU A 99 6.95 33.98 5.54
N ARG A 100 7.79 32.96 5.43
CA ARG A 100 8.15 32.28 4.17
C ARG A 100 7.29 31.06 3.87
N VAL A 101 6.53 30.56 4.84
CA VAL A 101 5.59 29.46 4.64
C VAL A 101 4.41 29.97 3.79
N PRO A 102 4.11 29.38 2.63
CA PRO A 102 2.98 29.79 1.80
C PRO A 102 1.62 29.64 2.50
N ALA A 103 0.71 30.58 2.25
CA ALA A 103 -0.65 30.51 2.80
C ALA A 103 -1.50 29.40 2.14
N ALA A 104 -1.31 29.18 0.84
CA ALA A 104 -1.92 28.09 0.11
C ALA A 104 -0.99 26.88 0.07
N GLU A 105 -1.57 25.67 -0.07
CA GLU A 105 -0.81 24.45 -0.30
C GLU A 105 0.14 24.60 -1.49
N THR A 106 1.42 24.43 -1.23
CA THR A 106 2.50 24.65 -2.19
C THR A 106 3.40 23.44 -2.24
N ALA A 107 3.67 22.95 -3.45
CA ALA A 107 4.57 21.82 -3.67
C ALA A 107 6.02 22.18 -3.30
N LEU A 108 6.64 21.27 -2.56
CA LEU A 108 8.06 21.31 -2.20
C LEU A 108 8.87 20.32 -3.04
N GLN A 109 10.11 20.72 -3.31
CA GLN A 109 11.12 19.90 -3.97
C GLN A 109 12.39 19.91 -3.11
N ILE A 110 12.83 18.73 -2.70
CA ILE A 110 14.05 18.53 -1.92
C ILE A 110 15.00 17.67 -2.74
N ASP A 111 16.21 18.18 -2.98
CA ASP A 111 17.24 17.49 -3.74
C ASP A 111 18.63 17.76 -3.15
N ALA A 112 19.56 16.86 -3.42
CA ALA A 112 20.92 16.93 -2.91
C ALA A 112 21.97 16.66 -4.01
N ARG A 113 23.18 17.19 -3.82
CA ARG A 113 24.34 16.98 -4.69
C ARG A 113 25.63 16.95 -3.89
N VAL A 114 26.67 16.31 -4.43
CA VAL A 114 28.03 16.50 -3.90
C VAL A 114 28.41 17.98 -4.06
N ALA A 115 28.84 18.61 -2.96
CA ALA A 115 29.26 20.00 -2.95
C ALA A 115 30.60 20.18 -3.70
N ALA A 116 30.89 21.41 -4.13
CA ALA A 116 32.22 21.73 -4.66
C ALA A 116 33.29 21.52 -3.56
N SER A 117 34.44 20.96 -3.92
CA SER A 117 35.54 20.79 -2.98
C SER A 117 36.38 22.07 -2.88
N SER A 118 37.07 22.25 -1.74
CA SER A 118 38.09 23.31 -1.57
C SER A 118 39.21 23.22 -2.62
N ASP A 119 39.42 22.03 -3.18
CA ASP A 119 40.52 21.70 -4.08
C ASP A 119 40.14 21.93 -5.56
N GLY A 120 38.99 22.56 -5.81
CA GLY A 120 38.56 23.01 -7.14
C GLY A 120 37.74 22.00 -7.95
N GLN A 121 37.27 20.90 -7.35
CA GLN A 121 36.28 20.05 -8.04
C GLN A 121 34.94 20.76 -8.13
N ALA A 122 34.39 20.79 -9.35
CA ALA A 122 33.06 21.33 -9.61
C ALA A 122 32.00 20.53 -8.82
N PRO A 123 30.89 21.18 -8.41
CA PRO A 123 29.82 20.50 -7.71
C PRO A 123 29.18 19.43 -8.62
N GLY A 124 28.67 18.38 -7.99
CA GLY A 124 27.88 17.35 -8.67
C GLY A 124 26.55 17.89 -9.22
N ARG A 125 25.80 17.03 -9.89
CA ARG A 125 24.40 17.35 -10.26
C ARG A 125 23.48 17.04 -9.07
N TYR A 126 22.39 17.78 -8.98
CA TYR A 126 21.30 17.42 -8.06
C TYR A 126 20.70 16.09 -8.49
N GLY A 127 20.51 15.20 -7.51
CA GLY A 127 19.97 13.87 -7.69
C GLY A 127 18.46 13.85 -7.87
N LYS A 128 17.85 12.70 -7.55
CA LYS A 128 16.40 12.52 -7.53
C LYS A 128 15.75 13.54 -6.58
N VAL A 129 14.62 14.09 -7.01
CA VAL A 129 13.84 15.05 -6.23
C VAL A 129 12.87 14.28 -5.33
N TRP A 130 12.99 14.50 -4.03
CA TRP A 130 11.99 14.16 -3.03
C TRP A 130 10.92 15.27 -3.00
N ARG A 131 9.65 14.91 -2.80
CA ARG A 131 8.51 15.82 -2.95
C ARG A 131 7.59 15.74 -1.75
N ASP A 132 7.01 16.89 -1.42
CA ASP A 132 5.94 17.02 -0.44
C ASP A 132 5.19 18.34 -0.68
N THR A 133 4.35 18.76 0.26
CA THR A 133 3.64 20.03 0.26
C THR A 133 3.77 20.73 1.60
N ILE A 134 3.63 22.04 1.57
CA ILE A 134 3.59 22.84 2.78
C ILE A 134 2.51 23.91 2.67
N ARG A 135 1.91 24.25 3.81
CA ARG A 135 0.96 25.36 3.94
C ARG A 135 0.98 25.92 5.35
N ARG A 136 0.47 27.14 5.51
CA ARG A 136 0.03 27.65 6.81
C ARG A 136 -1.31 27.02 7.19
N GLY A 137 -1.49 26.73 8.47
CA GLY A 137 -2.73 26.14 8.97
C GLY A 137 -2.57 25.60 10.38
N CYS A 138 -3.67 25.57 11.13
CA CYS A 138 -3.66 25.12 12.52
C CYS A 138 -4.30 23.75 12.76
N ASP A 139 -5.07 23.29 11.80
CA ASP A 139 -5.96 22.16 11.97
C ASP A 139 -6.00 21.38 10.64
N PRO A 140 -4.91 20.68 10.27
CA PRO A 140 -4.94 19.76 9.14
C PRO A 140 -5.85 18.57 9.40
N VAL A 141 -6.29 17.93 8.31
CA VAL A 141 -6.68 16.52 8.36
C VAL A 141 -5.43 15.68 8.63
N ARG A 142 -5.34 15.07 9.81
CA ARG A 142 -4.22 14.19 10.17
C ARG A 142 -4.57 12.74 9.86
N VAL A 143 -3.79 12.16 8.94
CA VAL A 143 -3.94 10.77 8.51
C VAL A 143 -2.72 9.97 9.00
N ALA A 144 -2.96 8.89 9.74
CA ALA A 144 -1.94 7.89 10.01
C ALA A 144 -2.13 6.69 9.07
N SER A 145 -1.04 6.14 8.53
CA SER A 145 -1.06 4.84 7.87
C SER A 145 -0.34 3.79 8.69
N VAL A 146 -0.98 2.63 8.82
CA VAL A 146 -0.44 1.43 9.46
C VAL A 146 -0.78 0.23 8.58
N GLY A 147 0.06 -0.79 8.55
CA GLY A 147 -0.16 -1.97 7.74
C GLY A 147 1.12 -2.48 7.11
N ASP A 148 0.92 -3.30 6.09
CA ASP A 148 1.96 -4.00 5.35
C ASP A 148 2.41 -3.26 4.08
N SER A 149 2.97 -4.02 3.14
CA SER A 149 3.45 -3.54 1.83
C SER A 149 2.37 -2.91 0.96
N VAL A 150 1.10 -3.23 1.18
CA VAL A 150 -0.03 -2.58 0.51
C VAL A 150 -0.09 -1.11 0.92
N VAL A 151 -0.23 -0.84 2.22
CA VAL A 151 -0.36 0.53 2.75
C VAL A 151 0.96 1.29 2.68
N TRP A 152 2.11 0.59 2.78
CA TRP A 152 3.42 1.19 2.50
C TRP A 152 3.46 1.80 1.10
N GLY A 153 2.81 1.18 0.12
CA GLY A 153 2.94 1.57 -1.27
C GLY A 153 4.34 1.25 -1.80
N GLN A 154 4.79 0.01 -1.62
CA GLN A 154 6.13 -0.43 -2.00
C GLN A 154 6.51 -0.02 -3.44
N GLY A 155 7.65 0.65 -3.61
CA GLY A 155 8.10 1.19 -4.89
C GLY A 155 7.67 2.64 -5.19
N LEU A 156 6.66 3.17 -4.48
CA LEU A 156 6.20 4.55 -4.66
C LEU A 156 7.04 5.54 -3.84
N ASP A 157 7.18 6.75 -4.37
CA ASP A 157 7.62 7.87 -3.54
C ASP A 157 6.54 8.19 -2.50
N HIS A 158 6.95 8.72 -1.33
CA HIS A 158 6.03 9.06 -0.24
C HIS A 158 4.80 9.88 -0.72
N ASP A 159 5.01 10.88 -1.59
CA ASP A 159 3.95 11.73 -2.13
C ASP A 159 2.98 11.05 -3.12
N GLN A 160 3.22 9.78 -3.42
CA GLN A 160 2.45 8.96 -4.36
C GLN A 160 1.70 7.82 -3.66
N LYS A 161 1.96 7.58 -2.38
CA LYS A 161 1.28 6.55 -1.59
C LYS A 161 -0.19 6.90 -1.42
N PHE A 162 -1.09 5.92 -1.52
CA PHE A 162 -2.52 6.22 -1.44
C PHE A 162 -2.98 6.79 -0.08
N PRO A 163 -2.38 6.47 1.08
CA PRO A 163 -2.75 7.16 2.33
C PRO A 163 -2.39 8.65 2.31
N TYR A 164 -1.21 9.00 1.76
CA TYR A 164 -0.80 10.38 1.54
C TYR A 164 -1.79 11.11 0.61
N LEU A 165 -2.10 10.50 -0.53
CA LEU A 165 -3.05 11.05 -1.50
C LEU A 165 -4.45 11.20 -0.91
N THR A 166 -4.89 10.25 -0.07
CA THR A 166 -6.17 10.32 0.65
C THR A 166 -6.20 11.51 1.60
N GLY A 167 -5.16 11.68 2.42
CA GLY A 167 -5.01 12.85 3.30
C GLY A 167 -5.04 14.15 2.51
N LYS A 168 -4.29 14.21 1.39
CA LYS A 168 -4.26 15.37 0.50
C LYS A 168 -5.63 15.74 -0.07
N LEU A 169 -6.37 14.74 -0.57
CA LEU A 169 -7.70 14.95 -1.12
C LEU A 169 -8.68 15.42 -0.04
N LEU A 170 -8.69 14.79 1.15
CA LEU A 170 -9.51 15.22 2.28
C LEU A 170 -9.15 16.63 2.75
N GLY A 171 -7.87 16.94 2.87
CA GLY A 171 -7.38 18.26 3.26
C GLY A 171 -7.80 19.36 2.28
N ARG A 172 -7.87 19.04 0.99
CA ARG A 172 -8.39 19.94 -0.04
C ARG A 172 -9.91 20.13 0.06
N GLU A 173 -10.67 19.04 0.16
CA GLU A 173 -12.14 19.08 0.20
C GLU A 173 -12.67 19.75 1.48
N THR A 174 -11.98 19.55 2.60
CA THR A 174 -12.31 20.21 3.89
C THR A 174 -11.74 21.63 4.00
N GLY A 175 -10.78 22.00 3.14
CA GLY A 175 -10.01 23.25 3.26
C GLY A 175 -8.99 23.28 4.39
N ARG A 176 -8.90 22.22 5.22
CA ARG A 176 -8.03 22.09 6.40
C ARG A 176 -6.56 21.86 6.06
N GLY A 177 -6.26 21.38 4.85
CA GLY A 177 -4.95 20.86 4.53
C GLY A 177 -4.75 19.50 5.16
N PHE A 178 -3.54 18.95 5.08
CA PHE A 178 -3.32 17.60 5.55
C PHE A 178 -1.93 17.40 6.13
N GLU A 179 -1.84 16.36 6.93
CA GLU A 179 -0.64 15.80 7.50
C GLU A 179 -0.72 14.28 7.33
N HIS A 180 0.31 13.66 6.78
CA HIS A 180 0.37 12.20 6.65
C HIS A 180 1.52 11.67 7.50
N LEU A 181 1.21 10.74 8.40
CA LEU A 181 2.12 10.10 9.32
C LEU A 181 2.20 8.62 8.97
N ASP A 182 3.28 8.21 8.31
CA ASP A 182 3.43 6.84 7.82
C ASP A 182 4.19 5.94 8.79
N TYR A 183 3.50 4.95 9.34
CA TYR A 183 4.08 3.91 10.19
C TYR A 183 4.02 2.54 9.54
N SER A 184 3.43 2.42 8.35
CA SER A 184 3.26 1.14 7.68
C SER A 184 4.61 0.54 7.31
N ILE A 185 4.76 -0.77 7.54
CA ILE A 185 5.98 -1.51 7.19
C ILE A 185 5.76 -2.72 6.26
N SER A 186 6.55 -2.91 5.18
CA SER A 186 6.47 -4.14 4.39
C SER A 186 6.74 -5.34 5.30
N GLY A 187 5.96 -6.40 5.10
CA GLY A 187 6.05 -7.61 5.92
C GLY A 187 5.32 -7.52 7.25
N ALA A 188 4.69 -6.39 7.57
CA ALA A 188 3.92 -6.26 8.80
C ALA A 188 2.82 -7.33 8.88
N VAL A 189 2.83 -8.07 9.98
CA VAL A 189 1.76 -8.99 10.36
C VAL A 189 0.68 -8.21 11.10
N LEU A 190 -0.57 -8.65 10.97
CA LEU A 190 -1.69 -8.05 11.67
C LEU A 190 -1.57 -8.28 13.18
N ASP A 191 -1.14 -9.48 13.57
CA ASP A 191 -0.85 -9.81 14.96
C ASP A 191 0.11 -11.00 15.03
N ALA A 192 1.10 -10.91 15.91
CA ALA A 192 2.05 -11.98 16.18
C ALA A 192 2.15 -12.24 17.69
N PRO A 193 1.78 -13.42 18.20
CA PRO A 193 1.81 -13.74 19.63
C PRO A 193 3.19 -13.53 20.31
N GLU A 194 4.25 -13.63 19.50
CA GLU A 194 5.64 -13.47 19.92
C GLU A 194 6.22 -12.08 19.59
N LEU A 195 5.48 -11.21 18.90
CA LEU A 195 5.93 -9.88 18.48
C LEU A 195 4.85 -8.79 18.69
N PRO A 196 5.00 -7.93 19.72
CA PRO A 196 5.98 -8.02 20.81
C PRO A 196 5.67 -9.21 21.73
N ALA A 197 6.70 -9.81 22.33
CA ALA A 197 6.56 -11.01 23.16
C ALA A 197 5.47 -10.86 24.23
N GLY A 198 4.45 -11.73 24.18
CA GLY A 198 3.32 -11.69 25.11
C GLY A 198 2.26 -10.65 24.77
N ASN A 199 2.26 -10.10 23.54
CA ASN A 199 1.35 -9.07 23.05
C ASN A 199 1.35 -7.78 23.88
N ASP A 200 2.50 -7.43 24.47
CA ASP A 200 2.69 -6.13 25.13
C ASP A 200 3.03 -5.05 24.10
N ASP A 201 2.00 -4.55 23.41
CA ASP A 201 2.14 -3.56 22.34
C ASP A 201 3.01 -2.35 22.76
N ALA A 202 2.92 -1.94 24.03
CA ALA A 202 3.66 -0.78 24.55
C ALA A 202 5.19 -1.02 24.63
N ALA A 203 5.62 -2.28 24.78
CA ALA A 203 7.04 -2.64 24.79
C ALA A 203 7.74 -2.23 23.48
N CYS A 204 6.99 -2.19 22.38
CA CYS A 204 7.53 -1.86 21.07
C CYS A 204 7.96 -0.39 20.90
N LEU A 205 7.60 0.49 21.85
CA LEU A 205 8.13 1.86 21.92
C LEU A 205 9.61 1.89 22.37
N HIS A 206 10.11 0.78 22.92
CA HIS A 206 11.42 0.67 23.53
C HIS A 206 12.29 -0.44 22.92
N THR A 207 11.70 -1.29 22.07
CA THR A 207 12.41 -2.36 21.36
C THR A 207 12.39 -2.10 19.86
N THR A 208 13.53 -2.33 19.21
CA THR A 208 13.64 -2.35 17.75
C THR A 208 13.99 -3.76 17.36
N GLU A 209 13.01 -4.52 16.89
CA GLU A 209 13.28 -5.81 16.25
C GLU A 209 13.72 -5.56 14.82
N LYS A 210 14.69 -6.36 14.35
CA LYS A 210 15.06 -6.35 12.94
C LYS A 210 13.91 -6.94 12.15
N GLN A 211 13.76 -6.49 10.91
CA GLN A 211 12.84 -7.11 9.96
C GLN A 211 13.19 -8.60 9.78
N ASP A 212 14.45 -9.01 10.02
CA ASP A 212 14.91 -10.41 10.17
C ASP A 212 15.11 -10.76 11.67
N PRO A 213 14.09 -11.26 12.38
CA PRO A 213 14.19 -11.61 13.80
C PRO A 213 14.85 -12.97 14.07
N ASP A 214 14.97 -13.86 13.08
CA ASP A 214 15.68 -15.15 13.24
C ASP A 214 17.20 -15.01 12.96
N GLY A 215 17.61 -13.92 12.33
CA GLY A 215 19.00 -13.55 12.09
C GLY A 215 19.65 -14.37 10.98
N ASP A 216 18.87 -15.03 10.13
CA ASP A 216 19.36 -15.85 9.03
C ASP A 216 19.92 -15.02 7.86
N GLY A 217 19.71 -13.70 7.87
CA GLY A 217 20.17 -12.75 6.88
C GLY A 217 19.31 -12.69 5.62
N GLU A 218 18.19 -13.42 5.59
CA GLU A 218 17.16 -13.33 4.58
C GLU A 218 16.32 -12.08 4.89
N MET A 219 16.45 -11.06 4.04
CA MET A 219 15.58 -9.88 4.11
C MET A 219 14.50 -9.99 3.04
N GLU A 220 13.33 -9.45 3.34
CA GLU A 220 12.15 -9.45 2.47
C GLU A 220 12.42 -8.90 1.06
N PHE A 221 11.53 -9.23 0.11
CA PHE A 221 11.30 -8.42 -1.07
C PHE A 221 10.86 -7.03 -0.62
N GLY A 222 11.79 -6.09 -0.46
CA GLY A 222 11.40 -4.84 0.15
C GLY A 222 12.45 -3.74 0.17
N GLU A 223 11.96 -2.55 0.47
CA GLU A 223 12.78 -1.45 0.95
C GLU A 223 13.26 -1.81 2.38
N VAL A 224 14.56 -2.01 2.56
CA VAL A 224 15.18 -2.50 3.81
C VAL A 224 14.90 -1.53 4.96
N THR A 225 14.27 -1.99 6.03
CA THR A 225 14.14 -1.20 7.27
C THR A 225 14.45 -1.97 8.54
N GLN A 226 14.72 -1.23 9.62
CA GLN A 226 14.93 -1.77 10.97
C GLN A 226 13.74 -1.38 11.84
N GLN A 227 12.61 -2.04 11.64
CA GLN A 227 11.39 -1.82 12.41
C GLN A 227 10.66 -3.14 12.67
N MET A 228 9.95 -3.22 13.79
CA MET A 228 9.11 -4.36 14.15
C MET A 228 7.89 -4.45 13.19
N PRO A 229 7.73 -5.55 12.43
CA PRO A 229 6.67 -5.72 11.45
C PRO A 229 5.36 -6.17 12.09
N ASP A 230 4.78 -5.32 12.94
CA ASP A 230 3.51 -5.60 13.62
C ASP A 230 2.58 -4.38 13.59
N VAL A 231 1.32 -4.60 13.18
CA VAL A 231 0.33 -3.53 13.01
C VAL A 231 -0.06 -2.88 14.35
N PHE A 232 -0.16 -3.64 15.44
CA PHE A 232 -0.51 -3.07 16.75
C PHE A 232 0.61 -2.21 17.31
N CYS A 233 1.86 -2.58 17.09
CA CYS A 233 3.00 -1.76 17.41
C CYS A 233 3.00 -0.44 16.62
N GLN A 234 2.70 -0.49 15.32
CA GLN A 234 2.58 0.73 14.52
C GLN A 234 1.48 1.66 15.06
N LEU A 235 0.35 1.10 15.50
CA LEU A 235 -0.72 1.85 16.18
C LEU A 235 -0.26 2.45 17.51
N GLU A 236 0.54 1.75 18.31
CA GLU A 236 1.13 2.30 19.53
C GLU A 236 2.09 3.46 19.25
N LYS A 237 2.95 3.33 18.24
CA LYS A 237 3.84 4.42 17.79
C LYS A 237 3.05 5.64 17.35
N ALA A 238 2.00 5.44 16.55
CA ALA A 238 1.10 6.51 16.14
C ALA A 238 0.42 7.20 17.33
N GLY A 239 -0.08 6.42 18.28
CA GLY A 239 -0.70 6.94 19.50
C GLY A 239 0.27 7.69 20.41
N ALA A 240 1.49 7.16 20.59
CA ALA A 240 2.53 7.79 21.39
C ALA A 240 2.99 9.12 20.78
N GLN A 241 3.22 9.15 19.47
CA GLN A 241 3.60 10.37 18.77
C GLN A 241 2.50 11.44 18.84
N ALA A 242 1.24 11.06 18.62
CA ALA A 242 0.10 11.99 18.74
C ALA A 242 -0.06 12.57 20.16
N LYS A 243 0.11 11.73 21.20
CA LYS A 243 0.10 12.19 22.61
C LYS A 243 1.25 13.16 22.90
N ALA A 244 2.47 12.82 22.46
CA ALA A 244 3.65 13.65 22.67
C ALA A 244 3.55 15.01 21.95
N GLY A 245 2.97 15.01 20.74
CA GLY A 245 2.71 16.22 19.96
C GLY A 245 1.48 17.01 20.39
N GLY A 246 0.64 16.47 21.27
CA GLY A 246 -0.57 17.14 21.75
C GLY A 246 -1.64 17.34 20.68
N TYR A 247 -1.75 16.41 19.72
CA TYR A 247 -2.72 16.48 18.63
C TYR A 247 -3.58 15.20 18.55
N GLY A 248 -4.74 15.33 17.89
CA GLY A 248 -5.60 14.20 17.53
C GLY A 248 -5.43 13.81 16.06
N LEU A 249 -5.52 12.52 15.77
CA LEU A 249 -5.64 11.97 14.42
C LEU A 249 -7.10 12.05 13.97
N ASP A 250 -7.34 12.35 12.69
CA ASP A 250 -8.68 12.35 12.09
C ASP A 250 -9.01 11.01 11.41
N LEU A 251 -7.99 10.36 10.83
CA LEU A 251 -8.13 9.15 10.04
C LEU A 251 -6.95 8.20 10.28
N VAL A 252 -7.24 6.91 10.38
CA VAL A 252 -6.27 5.84 10.26
C VAL A 252 -6.61 5.01 9.02
N VAL A 253 -5.64 4.86 8.11
CA VAL A 253 -5.71 3.92 6.98
C VAL A 253 -4.94 2.67 7.37
N ILE A 254 -5.63 1.53 7.44
CA ILE A 254 -5.09 0.27 7.95
C ILE A 254 -5.22 -0.87 6.93
N ASN A 255 -4.21 -1.73 6.86
CA ASN A 255 -4.25 -3.04 6.20
C ASN A 255 -3.40 -4.04 7.01
N GLY A 256 -3.46 -5.32 6.67
CA GLY A 256 -2.71 -6.40 7.31
C GLY A 256 -3.37 -7.74 7.02
N CYS A 257 -2.82 -8.84 7.55
CA CYS A 257 -3.26 -10.24 7.37
C CYS A 257 -2.53 -11.03 6.28
N ILE A 258 -2.10 -10.43 5.17
CA ILE A 258 -1.48 -11.25 4.09
C ILE A 258 -0.20 -11.94 4.58
N ASN A 259 0.56 -11.25 5.43
CA ASN A 259 1.78 -11.78 6.04
C ASN A 259 1.50 -12.73 7.21
N ASP A 260 0.26 -12.85 7.67
CA ASP A 260 -0.16 -13.80 8.70
C ASP A 260 -0.54 -15.17 8.10
N LEU A 261 -0.50 -15.30 6.77
CA LEU A 261 -0.85 -16.52 6.05
C LEU A 261 0.38 -17.29 5.57
N ASP A 262 0.23 -18.62 5.53
CA ASP A 262 1.25 -19.56 5.03
C ASP A 262 1.72 -19.23 3.61
N PRO A 263 3.05 -19.19 3.33
CA PRO A 263 3.55 -18.98 2.00
C PRO A 263 3.66 -20.26 1.11
N PHE A 264 3.31 -21.47 1.59
CA PHE A 264 3.68 -22.73 0.92
C PHE A 264 2.89 -23.19 -0.33
N PHE A 265 1.75 -22.57 -0.66
CA PHE A 265 0.91 -22.93 -1.84
C PHE A 265 0.67 -21.79 -2.86
N GLY A 266 1.33 -20.65 -2.72
CA GLY A 266 1.53 -19.65 -3.79
C GLY A 266 2.98 -19.71 -4.27
N ILE A 267 3.30 -19.14 -5.43
CA ILE A 267 4.61 -19.32 -6.11
C ILE A 267 5.76 -19.05 -5.13
N GLY A 268 6.83 -19.85 -5.20
CA GLY A 268 8.08 -19.69 -4.42
C GLY A 268 8.90 -18.43 -4.74
N VAL A 269 8.24 -17.28 -4.91
CA VAL A 269 8.81 -15.95 -5.17
C VAL A 269 8.19 -14.87 -4.27
N GLY A 270 7.67 -15.23 -3.09
CA GLY A 270 7.23 -14.26 -2.07
C GLY A 270 5.91 -13.55 -2.38
N ILE A 271 5.01 -14.16 -3.16
CA ILE A 271 3.62 -13.70 -3.31
C ILE A 271 2.74 -14.84 -2.86
N THR A 272 2.13 -14.74 -1.67
CA THR A 272 1.36 -15.88 -1.17
C THR A 272 0.07 -15.59 -0.44
N PRO A 273 -0.96 -16.37 -0.82
CA PRO A 273 -1.78 -17.15 0.10
C PRO A 273 -1.55 -18.64 -0.20
N GLY A 274 -0.77 -19.26 0.66
CA GLY A 274 -0.21 -20.58 0.48
C GLY A 274 -0.60 -21.56 1.56
N SER A 275 -1.81 -21.44 2.10
CA SER A 275 -2.37 -22.42 3.03
C SER A 275 -3.08 -23.55 2.26
N GLU A 276 -3.04 -24.77 2.79
CA GLU A 276 -3.77 -25.92 2.22
C GLU A 276 -5.28 -25.64 2.21
N ASN A 277 -5.78 -25.01 3.28
CA ASN A 277 -7.15 -24.52 3.40
C ASN A 277 -7.17 -23.00 3.60
N LEU A 278 -7.13 -22.26 2.49
CA LEU A 278 -7.12 -20.79 2.49
C LEU A 278 -8.35 -20.16 3.21
N PRO A 279 -9.60 -20.62 3.02
CA PRO A 279 -10.74 -20.14 3.80
C PRO A 279 -10.57 -20.23 5.32
N GLU A 280 -10.08 -21.36 5.82
CA GLU A 280 -9.85 -21.52 7.26
C GLU A 280 -8.74 -20.61 7.77
N ALA A 281 -7.67 -20.43 6.98
CA ALA A 281 -6.58 -19.53 7.34
C ALA A 281 -7.06 -18.07 7.40
N VAL A 282 -7.73 -17.55 6.37
CA VAL A 282 -8.28 -16.18 6.38
C VAL A 282 -9.24 -15.97 7.55
N LYS A 283 -10.11 -16.94 7.80
CA LYS A 283 -11.05 -16.88 8.93
C LYS A 283 -10.33 -16.83 10.28
N ARG A 284 -9.25 -17.60 10.43
CA ARG A 284 -8.47 -17.64 11.67
C ARG A 284 -7.69 -16.34 11.88
N GLU A 285 -6.85 -15.98 10.91
CA GLU A 285 -5.87 -14.91 11.04
C GLU A 285 -6.50 -13.52 10.82
N CYS A 286 -7.22 -13.32 9.70
CA CYS A 286 -7.77 -12.00 9.38
C CYS A 286 -8.97 -11.63 10.28
N SER A 287 -9.81 -12.62 10.62
CA SER A 287 -11.01 -12.37 11.44
C SER A 287 -10.76 -12.45 12.95
N GLY A 288 -9.58 -12.94 13.39
CA GLY A 288 -9.21 -12.98 14.81
C GLY A 288 -9.91 -14.06 15.63
N ILE A 289 -10.19 -15.21 15.02
CA ILE A 289 -10.83 -16.35 15.73
C ILE A 289 -9.77 -17.19 16.49
N GLY A 290 -8.48 -16.95 16.24
CA GLY A 290 -7.35 -17.51 16.97
C GLY A 290 -6.08 -17.50 16.13
N ALA A 291 -5.03 -18.10 16.68
CA ALA A 291 -3.74 -18.35 16.02
C ALA A 291 -3.65 -19.83 15.61
N ALA A 292 -2.87 -20.16 14.57
CA ALA A 292 -2.43 -21.54 14.39
C ALA A 292 -1.52 -21.94 15.57
N ALA A 293 -1.67 -23.17 16.09
CA ALA A 293 -0.86 -23.62 17.23
C ALA A 293 0.61 -23.85 16.86
N GLU A 294 0.89 -24.13 15.59
CA GLU A 294 2.22 -24.23 15.01
C GLU A 294 2.28 -23.29 13.82
N ASN A 295 3.37 -22.53 13.70
CA ASN A 295 3.64 -21.71 12.53
C ASN A 295 4.28 -22.60 11.45
N PRO A 296 3.54 -23.05 10.40
CA PRO A 296 4.11 -23.88 9.35
C PRO A 296 5.14 -23.11 8.51
N ALA A 297 5.11 -21.78 8.51
CA ALA A 297 6.05 -20.93 7.81
C ALA A 297 7.33 -20.64 8.61
N LYS A 298 7.47 -21.13 9.85
CA LYS A 298 8.61 -20.84 10.72
C LYS A 298 9.97 -21.12 10.06
N ASP A 299 10.06 -22.22 9.31
CA ASP A 299 11.31 -22.73 8.73
C ASP A 299 11.38 -22.56 7.20
N VAL A 300 10.61 -21.63 6.62
CA VAL A 300 10.67 -21.36 5.16
C VAL A 300 12.04 -20.77 4.77
N PRO A 301 12.66 -21.19 3.65
CA PRO A 301 14.01 -20.75 3.26
C PRO A 301 14.01 -19.43 2.47
N TYR A 302 13.11 -18.52 2.84
CA TYR A 302 13.06 -17.13 2.35
C TYR A 302 12.29 -16.28 3.34
N PHE A 303 12.68 -15.03 3.53
CA PHE A 303 11.95 -14.16 4.45
C PHE A 303 10.49 -13.94 4.01
N SER A 304 9.59 -14.17 4.95
CA SER A 304 8.17 -13.88 4.89
C SER A 304 7.75 -13.42 6.28
N GLY A 305 6.96 -12.35 6.40
CA GLY A 305 6.32 -12.00 7.68
C GLY A 305 5.57 -13.18 8.32
N ALA A 306 5.19 -14.20 7.54
CA ALA A 306 4.60 -15.43 8.04
C ALA A 306 5.54 -16.23 8.97
N LYS A 307 6.88 -16.07 8.88
CA LYS A 307 7.84 -16.66 9.84
C LYS A 307 7.59 -16.16 11.27
N VAL A 308 7.02 -14.97 11.40
CA VAL A 308 6.99 -14.23 12.67
C VAL A 308 5.59 -14.01 13.22
N GLY A 309 4.55 -14.15 12.39
CA GLY A 309 3.16 -13.96 12.81
C GLY A 309 2.22 -15.02 12.27
N TYR A 310 1.47 -15.64 13.18
CA TYR A 310 0.32 -16.50 12.94
C TYR A 310 -0.81 -16.09 13.88
N GLY A 311 -1.34 -14.89 13.65
CA GLY A 311 -2.57 -14.33 14.18
C GLY A 311 -2.78 -14.29 15.70
N GLY A 312 -3.96 -13.80 16.05
CA GLY A 312 -4.43 -13.68 17.43
C GLY A 312 -5.70 -12.83 17.53
N ARG A 313 -5.58 -11.52 17.33
CA ARG A 313 -6.64 -10.53 17.62
C ARG A 313 -7.52 -10.15 16.43
N GLY A 314 -7.02 -10.29 15.21
CA GLY A 314 -7.73 -10.01 13.96
C GLY A 314 -8.06 -8.55 13.70
N MET A 315 -8.66 -8.28 12.54
CA MET A 315 -8.81 -6.91 12.02
C MET A 315 -9.75 -6.07 12.88
N ARG A 316 -10.77 -6.67 13.52
CA ARG A 316 -11.69 -5.94 14.39
C ARG A 316 -10.96 -5.30 15.57
N ALA A 317 -10.06 -6.03 16.23
CA ALA A 317 -9.29 -5.50 17.34
C ALA A 317 -8.35 -4.37 16.88
N ALA A 318 -7.76 -4.49 15.68
CA ALA A 318 -6.92 -3.44 15.11
C ALA A 318 -7.73 -2.17 14.79
N ILE A 319 -8.96 -2.31 14.28
CA ILE A 319 -9.91 -1.21 14.07
C ILE A 319 -10.27 -0.52 15.40
N GLU A 320 -10.63 -1.29 16.43
CA GLU A 320 -10.97 -0.76 17.75
C GLU A 320 -9.76 -0.06 18.39
N LYS A 321 -8.55 -0.62 18.23
CA LYS A 321 -7.30 0.01 18.68
C LYS A 321 -7.04 1.33 17.95
N ALA A 322 -7.16 1.36 16.62
CA ALA A 322 -7.00 2.55 15.81
C ALA A 322 -7.96 3.67 16.26
N HIS A 323 -9.23 3.35 16.49
CA HIS A 323 -10.21 4.32 16.97
C HIS A 323 -9.97 4.79 18.42
N SER A 324 -9.20 4.04 19.21
CA SER A 324 -8.82 4.44 20.57
C SER A 324 -7.66 5.46 20.62
N LEU A 325 -7.00 5.72 19.49
CA LEU A 325 -5.90 6.68 19.41
C LEU A 325 -6.38 8.12 19.67
N PRO A 326 -5.48 9.06 20.05
CA PRO A 326 -5.84 10.45 20.25
C PRO A 326 -6.63 11.02 19.08
N GLY A 327 -7.73 11.72 19.36
CA GLY A 327 -8.64 12.27 18.34
C GLY A 327 -9.81 11.35 17.96
N HIS A 328 -9.81 10.10 18.42
CA HIS A 328 -10.81 9.09 18.03
C HIS A 328 -10.97 8.99 16.50
N PRO A 329 -9.86 8.75 15.77
CA PRO A 329 -9.85 8.83 14.32
C PRO A 329 -10.85 7.85 13.71
N LYS A 330 -11.41 8.23 12.56
CA LYS A 330 -12.13 7.28 11.72
C LYS A 330 -11.15 6.26 11.15
N VAL A 331 -11.64 5.10 10.74
CA VAL A 331 -10.81 4.00 10.27
C VAL A 331 -11.25 3.56 8.89
N ILE A 332 -10.34 3.63 7.92
CA ILE A 332 -10.49 2.96 6.62
C ILE A 332 -9.63 1.72 6.65
N VAL A 333 -10.26 0.55 6.57
CA VAL A 333 -9.57 -0.70 6.27
C VAL A 333 -9.43 -0.79 4.76
N ALA A 334 -8.20 -0.67 4.26
CA ALA A 334 -7.92 -0.80 2.84
C ALA A 334 -8.07 -2.27 2.46
N ASP A 335 -9.04 -2.56 1.61
CA ASP A 335 -9.23 -3.89 1.01
C ASP A 335 -8.02 -4.26 0.15
N PHE A 336 -7.73 -5.56 0.05
CA PHE A 336 -6.73 -6.09 -0.87
C PHE A 336 -7.17 -5.91 -2.32
N TYR A 337 -6.20 -5.66 -3.19
CA TYR A 337 -6.34 -5.60 -4.65
C TYR A 337 -5.85 -6.90 -5.29
N TYR A 338 -6.08 -7.08 -6.60
CA TYR A 338 -5.60 -8.24 -7.36
C TYR A 338 -4.15 -8.03 -7.85
N ALA A 339 -3.14 -8.50 -7.11
CA ALA A 339 -1.75 -8.49 -7.62
C ALA A 339 -1.58 -9.45 -8.81
N LEU A 340 -2.17 -10.64 -8.71
CA LEU A 340 -2.29 -11.64 -9.79
C LEU A 340 -3.76 -12.00 -9.97
N SER A 341 -4.17 -12.26 -11.21
CA SER A 341 -5.54 -12.64 -11.54
C SER A 341 -5.59 -13.53 -12.78
N ARG A 342 -6.78 -14.02 -13.11
CA ARG A 342 -7.05 -14.73 -14.37
C ARG A 342 -6.71 -13.89 -15.61
N SER A 343 -6.72 -12.56 -15.50
CA SER A 343 -6.33 -11.62 -16.55
C SER A 343 -4.82 -11.40 -16.66
N SER A 344 -4.00 -11.90 -15.72
CA SER A 344 -2.53 -11.87 -15.78
C SER A 344 -1.92 -12.78 -16.87
N SER A 345 -2.76 -13.42 -17.69
CA SER A 345 -2.39 -14.46 -18.67
C SER A 345 -2.99 -14.16 -20.06
N PRO A 346 -2.31 -14.48 -21.18
CA PRO A 346 -1.21 -15.42 -21.28
C PRO A 346 0.10 -14.71 -21.58
N ILE A 347 1.09 -14.86 -20.71
CA ILE A 347 2.48 -14.51 -21.05
C ILE A 347 2.79 -15.10 -22.44
N PRO A 348 3.27 -14.30 -23.42
CA PRO A 348 3.79 -14.85 -24.66
C PRO A 348 4.85 -15.88 -24.30
N VAL A 349 4.54 -17.11 -24.67
CA VAL A 349 5.18 -18.38 -24.39
C VAL A 349 6.67 -18.44 -24.74
N LYS A 350 7.36 -17.35 -25.07
CA LYS A 350 8.78 -17.36 -25.49
C LYS A 350 9.72 -17.87 -24.41
N THR A 351 9.38 -17.72 -23.14
CA THR A 351 10.18 -18.23 -22.02
C THR A 351 9.75 -19.62 -21.55
N CYS A 352 8.53 -20.06 -21.90
CA CYS A 352 8.12 -21.47 -21.77
C CYS A 352 8.49 -22.31 -23.00
N SER A 353 8.97 -21.66 -24.06
CA SER A 353 9.44 -22.27 -25.32
C SER A 353 10.87 -21.84 -25.61
N THR A 354 11.80 -22.24 -24.75
CA THR A 354 13.17 -22.49 -25.23
C THR A 354 13.10 -23.56 -26.32
N PRO A 355 13.73 -23.36 -27.50
CA PRO A 355 13.80 -24.40 -28.52
C PRO A 355 14.43 -25.67 -27.92
N GLY A 356 13.64 -26.74 -27.82
CA GLY A 356 14.09 -28.03 -27.27
C GLY A 356 13.34 -28.54 -26.02
N VAL A 357 12.41 -27.79 -25.43
CA VAL A 357 11.68 -28.23 -24.22
C VAL A 357 10.35 -28.91 -24.53
N ALA A 358 10.10 -30.06 -23.87
CA ALA A 358 8.97 -30.95 -24.14
C ALA A 358 7.59 -30.33 -23.82
N ARG A 359 6.58 -30.71 -24.61
CA ARG A 359 5.17 -30.26 -24.52
C ARG A 359 4.53 -30.41 -23.11
N GLY A 360 5.03 -31.35 -22.31
CA GLY A 360 4.58 -31.56 -20.92
C GLY A 360 4.94 -30.43 -19.97
N TRP A 361 6.12 -29.82 -20.12
CA TRP A 361 6.60 -28.74 -19.25
C TRP A 361 5.83 -27.42 -19.50
N LEU A 362 5.53 -27.12 -20.76
CA LEU A 362 4.63 -26.02 -21.18
C LEU A 362 3.23 -26.11 -20.57
N THR A 363 2.68 -27.32 -20.48
CA THR A 363 1.35 -27.56 -19.90
C THR A 363 1.38 -27.40 -18.37
N SER A 364 2.46 -27.84 -17.73
CA SER A 364 2.69 -27.70 -16.29
C SER A 364 2.83 -26.23 -15.86
N CYS A 365 3.63 -25.45 -16.59
CA CYS A 365 3.86 -24.03 -16.32
C CYS A 365 2.56 -23.19 -16.42
N ARG A 366 1.75 -23.39 -17.46
CA ARG A 366 0.46 -22.70 -17.59
C ARG A 366 -0.53 -23.08 -16.50
N ARG A 367 -0.54 -24.35 -16.07
CA ARG A 367 -1.40 -24.83 -14.98
C ARG A 367 -0.98 -24.25 -13.62
N ALA A 368 0.32 -24.12 -13.37
CA ALA A 368 0.84 -23.52 -12.15
C ALA A 368 0.47 -22.03 -12.02
N LEU A 369 0.64 -21.24 -13.08
CA LEU A 369 0.26 -19.81 -13.07
C LEU A 369 -1.26 -19.61 -12.93
N GLY A 370 -2.08 -20.44 -13.59
CA GLY A 370 -3.53 -20.39 -13.43
C GLY A 370 -3.99 -20.68 -11.99
N GLY A 371 -3.42 -21.70 -11.35
CA GLY A 371 -3.76 -22.03 -9.97
C GLY A 371 -3.37 -20.96 -8.94
N VAL A 372 -2.32 -20.18 -9.21
CA VAL A 372 -1.87 -19.09 -8.33
C VAL A 372 -2.77 -17.88 -8.46
N ALA A 373 -3.12 -17.49 -9.68
CA ALA A 373 -4.08 -16.43 -9.95
C ALA A 373 -5.43 -16.73 -9.27
N ASP A 374 -5.94 -17.95 -9.42
CA ASP A 374 -7.20 -18.37 -8.79
C ASP A 374 -7.13 -18.29 -7.26
N ARG A 375 -6.01 -18.69 -6.66
CA ARG A 375 -5.78 -18.58 -5.21
C ARG A 375 -5.70 -17.13 -4.74
N TYR A 376 -5.03 -16.26 -5.49
CA TYR A 376 -4.91 -14.85 -5.14
C TYR A 376 -6.27 -14.13 -5.21
N GLU A 377 -7.08 -14.44 -6.22
CA GLU A 377 -8.46 -13.96 -6.30
C GLU A 377 -9.31 -14.47 -5.14
N GLN A 378 -9.18 -15.75 -4.77
CA GLN A 378 -9.88 -16.32 -3.62
C GLN A 378 -9.47 -15.65 -2.31
N TYR A 379 -8.18 -15.39 -2.11
CA TYR A 379 -7.70 -14.64 -0.94
C TYR A 379 -8.28 -13.24 -0.91
N THR A 380 -8.20 -12.51 -2.01
CA THR A 380 -8.74 -11.14 -2.14
C THR A 380 -10.22 -11.12 -1.76
N GLN A 381 -11.00 -12.07 -2.27
CA GLN A 381 -12.42 -12.21 -1.93
C GLN A 381 -12.63 -12.42 -0.41
N LEU A 382 -11.94 -13.38 0.18
CA LEU A 382 -12.16 -13.80 1.57
C LEU A 382 -11.62 -12.77 2.58
N ALA A 383 -10.45 -12.19 2.32
CA ALA A 383 -9.83 -11.19 3.18
C ALA A 383 -10.67 -9.92 3.22
N ASN A 384 -11.12 -9.44 2.06
CA ASN A 384 -12.00 -8.28 1.99
C ASN A 384 -13.32 -8.56 2.72
N ALA A 385 -13.93 -9.75 2.52
CA ALA A 385 -15.14 -10.12 3.28
C ALA A 385 -14.90 -10.09 4.81
N ALA A 386 -13.74 -10.54 5.28
CA ALA A 386 -13.37 -10.47 6.70
C ALA A 386 -13.20 -9.02 7.18
N TYR A 387 -12.61 -8.13 6.38
CA TYR A 387 -12.47 -6.71 6.73
C TYR A 387 -13.82 -6.00 6.82
N HIS A 388 -14.70 -6.23 5.85
CA HIS A 388 -16.06 -5.68 5.85
C HIS A 388 -16.85 -6.17 7.07
N GLN A 389 -16.73 -7.45 7.42
CA GLN A 389 -17.32 -7.98 8.65
C GLN A 389 -16.74 -7.31 9.90
N ALA A 390 -15.43 -7.19 10.00
CA ALA A 390 -14.76 -6.57 11.14
C ALA A 390 -15.19 -5.11 11.34
N ALA A 391 -15.27 -4.32 10.27
CA ALA A 391 -15.76 -2.95 10.31
C ALA A 391 -17.23 -2.86 10.73
N ALA A 392 -18.08 -3.74 10.21
CA ALA A 392 -19.49 -3.80 10.59
C ALA A 392 -19.69 -4.17 12.07
N GLU A 393 -18.91 -5.13 12.58
CA GLU A 393 -18.95 -5.54 13.98
C GLU A 393 -18.45 -4.44 14.92
N ALA A 394 -17.34 -3.77 14.57
CA ALA A 394 -16.80 -2.63 15.31
C ALA A 394 -17.85 -1.49 15.40
N ASN A 395 -18.47 -1.14 14.27
CA ASN A 395 -19.53 -0.14 14.21
C ASN A 395 -20.76 -0.53 15.03
N LYS A 396 -21.12 -1.81 15.05
CA LYS A 396 -22.25 -2.33 15.84
C LYS A 396 -21.96 -2.28 17.35
N ALA A 397 -20.71 -2.47 17.74
CA ALA A 397 -20.28 -2.37 19.14
C ALA A 397 -20.16 -0.91 19.63
N SER A 398 -20.03 0.05 18.72
CA SER A 398 -19.92 1.48 19.01
C SER A 398 -21.20 2.08 19.59
N THR A 399 -21.05 2.91 20.63
CA THR A 399 -22.14 3.78 21.13
C THR A 399 -22.14 5.17 20.47
N ASP A 400 -21.04 5.55 19.80
CA ASP A 400 -20.81 6.89 19.27
C ASP A 400 -21.07 6.98 17.75
N GLY A 401 -21.77 5.97 17.22
CA GLY A 401 -22.05 5.81 15.79
C GLY A 401 -20.92 5.12 15.03
N PRO A 402 -21.10 4.93 13.71
CA PRO A 402 -20.12 4.24 12.87
C PRO A 402 -18.84 5.07 12.71
N TYR A 403 -17.70 4.39 12.83
CA TYR A 403 -16.36 4.98 12.72
C TYR A 403 -15.41 4.21 11.81
N ALA A 404 -15.80 3.02 11.35
CA ALA A 404 -14.97 2.17 10.50
C ALA A 404 -15.68 1.85 9.18
N VAL A 405 -14.91 1.71 8.10
CA VAL A 405 -15.37 1.22 6.81
C VAL A 405 -14.24 0.40 6.18
N ALA A 406 -14.57 -0.75 5.60
CA ALA A 406 -13.67 -1.41 4.67
C ALA A 406 -13.96 -0.86 3.27
N ALA A 407 -12.92 -0.42 2.58
CA ALA A 407 -13.06 0.20 1.27
C ALA A 407 -11.93 -0.29 0.37
N ASP A 408 -12.24 -0.50 -0.90
CA ASP A 408 -11.23 -0.82 -1.90
C ASP A 408 -10.97 0.34 -2.84
N GLY A 409 -9.93 0.17 -3.66
CA GLY A 409 -9.64 1.08 -4.76
C GLY A 409 -10.47 0.81 -6.00
N LEU A 410 -11.59 0.08 -5.94
CA LEU A 410 -12.35 -0.41 -7.11
C LEU A 410 -11.46 -1.17 -8.11
N PHE A 411 -10.49 -1.92 -7.60
CA PHE A 411 -9.61 -2.76 -8.42
C PHE A 411 -10.39 -3.91 -9.05
N THR A 412 -10.02 -4.23 -10.28
CA THR A 412 -10.59 -5.36 -11.04
C THR A 412 -9.50 -6.36 -11.38
N VAL A 413 -9.89 -7.55 -11.83
CA VAL A 413 -8.92 -8.55 -12.30
C VAL A 413 -8.05 -8.00 -13.44
N ASP A 414 -8.56 -7.05 -14.22
CA ASP A 414 -7.84 -6.43 -15.33
C ASP A 414 -6.77 -5.42 -14.90
N ASN A 415 -6.71 -5.10 -13.61
CA ASN A 415 -5.69 -4.22 -13.02
C ASN A 415 -4.48 -4.97 -12.46
N ALA A 416 -4.51 -6.30 -12.52
CA ALA A 416 -3.43 -7.15 -12.03
C ALA A 416 -2.15 -7.07 -12.87
N LEU A 417 -1.10 -7.70 -12.37
CA LEU A 417 0.18 -7.84 -13.05
C LEU A 417 -0.04 -8.50 -14.43
N LEU A 418 0.62 -7.99 -15.47
CA LEU A 418 0.54 -8.48 -16.85
C LEU A 418 -0.84 -8.41 -17.52
N ALA A 419 -1.84 -7.84 -16.85
CA ALA A 419 -3.14 -7.56 -17.45
C ALA A 419 -3.05 -6.31 -18.36
N ARG A 420 -4.06 -6.12 -19.22
CA ARG A 420 -4.04 -5.04 -20.22
C ARG A 420 -4.12 -3.65 -19.61
N ASP A 421 -4.87 -3.50 -18.52
CA ASP A 421 -5.07 -2.24 -17.77
C ASP A 421 -4.38 -2.34 -16.41
N SER A 422 -3.17 -2.89 -16.38
CA SER A 422 -2.43 -3.11 -15.14
C SER A 422 -2.20 -1.80 -14.39
N LYS A 423 -2.52 -1.80 -13.09
CA LYS A 423 -2.31 -0.67 -12.15
C LYS A 423 -1.40 -1.07 -11.00
N VAL A 424 -0.55 -2.04 -11.28
CA VAL A 424 0.48 -2.55 -10.39
C VAL A 424 1.81 -2.59 -11.14
N TRP A 425 2.92 -2.52 -10.41
CA TRP A 425 4.23 -2.54 -11.03
C TRP A 425 4.48 -3.85 -11.78
N ASN A 426 4.61 -3.74 -13.11
CA ASN A 426 4.89 -4.88 -13.98
C ASN A 426 6.36 -5.32 -14.00
N THR A 427 7.25 -4.39 -13.65
CA THR A 427 8.69 -4.66 -13.65
C THR A 427 9.33 -4.02 -12.42
N PRO A 428 10.40 -4.63 -11.89
CA PRO A 428 11.04 -4.17 -10.67
C PRO A 428 11.99 -2.96 -10.86
N VAL A 429 12.09 -2.41 -12.08
CA VAL A 429 13.12 -1.41 -12.45
C VAL A 429 12.54 -0.06 -12.87
N THR A 430 11.21 0.03 -12.92
CA THR A 430 10.49 1.22 -13.41
C THR A 430 9.88 2.04 -12.29
N ASP A 431 9.89 1.52 -11.06
CA ASP A 431 9.36 2.20 -9.90
C ASP A 431 10.30 3.32 -9.41
N PRO A 432 9.73 4.38 -8.82
CA PRO A 432 10.49 5.47 -8.23
C PRO A 432 11.55 5.05 -7.21
N ALA A 433 11.35 3.99 -6.42
CA ALA A 433 12.29 3.55 -5.40
C ALA A 433 13.52 2.80 -5.96
N PHE A 434 13.48 2.34 -7.21
CA PHE A 434 14.56 1.55 -7.82
C PHE A 434 15.97 2.18 -7.73
N PRO A 435 16.18 3.50 -7.92
CA PRO A 435 17.50 4.11 -7.74
C PRO A 435 18.06 3.98 -6.32
N LEU A 436 17.21 3.99 -5.30
CA LEU A 436 17.62 3.73 -3.92
C LEU A 436 17.99 2.27 -3.74
N ARG A 437 17.12 1.35 -4.19
CA ARG A 437 17.33 -0.11 -4.07
C ARG A 437 18.63 -0.56 -4.76
N THR A 438 18.93 -0.05 -5.96
CA THR A 438 20.19 -0.36 -6.65
C THR A 438 21.46 0.05 -5.90
N ARG A 439 21.39 1.07 -5.04
CA ARG A 439 22.52 1.48 -4.19
C ARG A 439 22.55 0.74 -2.86
N ALA A 440 21.39 0.53 -2.24
CA ALA A 440 21.27 -0.03 -0.90
C ALA A 440 21.38 -1.56 -0.85
N CYS A 441 20.81 -2.28 -1.82
CA CYS A 441 20.73 -3.74 -1.80
C CYS A 441 22.10 -4.45 -1.69
N PRO A 442 23.17 -4.04 -2.41
CA PRO A 442 24.48 -4.70 -2.28
C PRO A 442 25.11 -4.59 -0.89
N GLU A 443 24.72 -3.59 -0.10
CA GLU A 443 25.27 -3.34 1.24
C GLU A 443 24.41 -3.96 2.34
N LEU A 444 23.09 -4.03 2.12
CA LEU A 444 22.11 -4.33 3.17
C LEU A 444 21.47 -5.71 3.07
N SER A 445 21.63 -6.42 1.96
CA SER A 445 20.98 -7.71 1.73
C SER A 445 21.98 -8.78 1.29
N GLN A 446 21.91 -9.94 1.93
CA GLN A 446 22.65 -11.14 1.49
C GLN A 446 22.05 -11.76 0.21
N THR A 447 20.84 -11.32 -0.17
CA THR A 447 20.12 -11.70 -1.38
C THR A 447 19.83 -10.49 -2.30
N PRO A 448 20.84 -9.80 -2.85
CA PRO A 448 20.64 -8.54 -3.59
C PRO A 448 19.61 -8.59 -4.72
N ALA A 449 19.43 -9.74 -5.37
CA ALA A 449 18.44 -9.91 -6.42
C ALA A 449 16.99 -9.77 -5.91
N GLN A 450 16.66 -10.27 -4.71
CA GLN A 450 15.32 -10.17 -4.11
C GLN A 450 15.02 -8.74 -3.67
N CYS A 451 15.99 -8.08 -3.04
CA CYS A 451 15.90 -6.67 -2.67
C CYS A 451 15.66 -5.76 -3.90
N LEU A 452 16.24 -6.11 -5.06
CA LEU A 452 16.02 -5.38 -6.31
C LEU A 452 14.63 -5.61 -6.94
N THR A 453 13.83 -6.57 -6.48
CA THR A 453 12.52 -6.89 -7.08
C THR A 453 11.28 -6.50 -6.28
N ALA A 454 11.46 -5.80 -5.16
CA ALA A 454 10.44 -5.41 -4.20
C ALA A 454 9.09 -4.91 -4.78
N ALA A 455 9.08 -4.03 -5.79
CA ALA A 455 7.83 -3.35 -6.19
C ALA A 455 6.81 -4.20 -6.96
N VAL A 456 7.19 -5.37 -7.50
CA VAL A 456 6.36 -6.10 -8.48
C VAL A 456 5.03 -6.54 -7.87
N GLY A 457 3.93 -6.23 -8.56
CA GLY A 457 2.58 -6.57 -8.09
C GLY A 457 2.04 -5.65 -6.99
N HIS A 458 2.77 -4.61 -6.56
CA HIS A 458 2.23 -3.54 -5.72
C HIS A 458 1.57 -2.44 -6.55
N PRO A 459 0.60 -1.68 -6.00
CA PRO A 459 -0.05 -0.59 -6.72
C PRO A 459 1.00 0.37 -7.28
N ASP A 460 0.89 0.69 -8.56
CA ASP A 460 1.72 1.72 -9.16
C ASP A 460 1.14 3.12 -8.88
N ILE A 461 1.68 4.14 -9.52
CA ILE A 461 1.24 5.53 -9.33
C ILE A 461 -0.24 5.70 -9.70
N GLU A 462 -0.73 4.99 -10.71
CA GLU A 462 -2.14 5.04 -11.10
C GLU A 462 -3.02 4.23 -10.14
N GLY A 463 -2.56 3.05 -9.74
CA GLY A 463 -3.23 2.22 -8.73
C GLY A 463 -3.42 2.92 -7.39
N ALA A 464 -2.38 3.60 -6.90
CA ALA A 464 -2.45 4.37 -5.66
C ALA A 464 -3.41 5.56 -5.76
N ARG A 465 -3.48 6.24 -6.92
CA ARG A 465 -4.50 7.27 -7.16
C ARG A 465 -5.90 6.69 -7.17
N GLN A 466 -6.07 5.52 -7.78
CA GLN A 466 -7.37 4.86 -7.83
C GLN A 466 -7.91 4.54 -6.42
N TYR A 467 -7.05 4.08 -5.51
CA TYR A 467 -7.39 3.91 -4.09
C TYR A 467 -7.85 5.23 -3.44
N ALA A 468 -7.05 6.29 -3.56
CA ALA A 468 -7.36 7.57 -2.93
C ALA A 468 -8.66 8.18 -3.46
N ASP A 469 -8.89 8.11 -4.77
CA ASP A 469 -10.12 8.59 -5.42
C ASP A 469 -11.34 7.77 -4.96
N ALA A 470 -11.23 6.44 -4.90
CA ALA A 470 -12.30 5.55 -4.44
C ALA A 470 -12.65 5.80 -2.95
N PHE A 471 -11.66 5.99 -2.09
CA PHE A 471 -11.88 6.33 -0.68
C PHE A 471 -12.64 7.65 -0.53
N LEU A 472 -12.35 8.65 -1.36
CA LEU A 472 -13.07 9.93 -1.34
C LEU A 472 -14.51 9.83 -1.87
N LEU A 473 -14.80 8.82 -2.70
CA LEU A 473 -16.16 8.51 -3.15
C LEU A 473 -16.97 7.76 -2.09
N ASN A 474 -16.32 7.10 -1.13
CA ASN A 474 -16.99 6.30 -0.11
C ASN A 474 -17.97 7.16 0.72
N PRO A 475 -19.28 6.82 0.78
CA PRO A 475 -20.27 7.62 1.49
C PRO A 475 -19.95 7.86 2.96
N SER A 476 -19.42 6.86 3.66
CA SER A 476 -19.05 6.98 5.08
C SER A 476 -17.93 7.99 5.27
N VAL A 477 -16.91 7.95 4.42
CA VAL A 477 -15.78 8.90 4.45
C VAL A 477 -16.27 10.32 4.19
N ARG A 478 -17.13 10.51 3.17
CA ARG A 478 -17.72 11.83 2.89
C ARG A 478 -18.53 12.37 4.06
N ASP A 479 -19.35 11.52 4.69
CA ASP A 479 -20.20 11.92 5.81
C ASP A 479 -19.38 12.28 7.06
N TRP A 480 -18.35 11.48 7.38
CA TRP A 480 -17.46 11.74 8.53
C TRP A 480 -16.73 13.08 8.44
N PHE A 481 -16.32 13.48 7.24
CA PHE A 481 -15.62 14.73 6.98
C PHE A 481 -16.55 15.88 6.56
N HIS A 482 -17.87 15.67 6.66
CA HIS A 482 -18.90 16.65 6.31
C HIS A 482 -18.77 17.20 4.88
N LEU A 483 -18.31 16.35 3.96
CA LEU A 483 -18.14 16.70 2.57
C LEU A 483 -19.51 16.75 1.86
N PRO A 484 -19.73 17.67 0.91
CA PRO A 484 -20.95 17.69 0.12
C PRO A 484 -21.16 16.36 -0.60
N ARG A 485 -22.41 15.87 -0.68
CA ARG A 485 -22.73 14.73 -1.54
C ARG A 485 -22.54 15.14 -3.01
N GLN A 486 -21.82 14.32 -3.78
CA GLN A 486 -21.54 14.55 -5.22
C GLN A 486 -22.62 13.99 -6.15
N GLY A 487 -23.72 13.47 -5.60
CA GLY A 487 -24.80 12.87 -6.39
C GLY A 487 -26.08 12.61 -5.58
N PRO A 488 -27.10 12.02 -6.23
CA PRO A 488 -28.35 11.69 -5.58
C PRO A 488 -28.19 10.60 -4.52
N ARG A 489 -29.19 10.44 -3.63
CA ARG A 489 -29.28 9.24 -2.80
C ARG A 489 -29.78 8.10 -3.67
N ALA A 490 -28.87 7.19 -3.97
CA ALA A 490 -29.15 6.00 -4.75
C ALA A 490 -29.10 4.75 -3.87
N GLN A 491 -29.87 3.74 -4.25
CA GLN A 491 -29.90 2.44 -3.59
C GLN A 491 -29.75 1.34 -4.64
N LEU A 492 -28.79 0.45 -4.39
CA LEU A 492 -28.62 -0.77 -5.15
C LEU A 492 -29.67 -1.80 -4.73
N ASN A 493 -30.35 -2.36 -5.73
CA ASN A 493 -31.26 -3.48 -5.58
C ASN A 493 -30.55 -4.74 -6.09
N VAL A 494 -30.17 -5.61 -5.15
CA VAL A 494 -29.49 -6.86 -5.43
C VAL A 494 -30.20 -8.01 -4.69
N PRO A 495 -30.33 -9.22 -5.30
CA PRO A 495 -30.79 -10.40 -4.59
C PRO A 495 -29.84 -10.79 -3.46
N GLU A 496 -30.37 -11.33 -2.35
CA GLU A 496 -29.53 -11.80 -1.25
C GLU A 496 -28.80 -13.11 -1.57
N SER A 497 -29.40 -13.96 -2.41
CA SER A 497 -28.86 -15.26 -2.78
C SER A 497 -29.11 -15.60 -4.24
N ALA A 498 -28.19 -16.32 -4.87
CA ALA A 498 -28.33 -16.86 -6.22
C ALA A 498 -27.58 -18.19 -6.38
N HIS A 499 -27.81 -18.90 -7.48
CA HIS A 499 -27.03 -20.09 -7.81
C HIS A 499 -25.79 -19.73 -8.62
N VAL A 500 -24.70 -20.44 -8.41
CA VAL A 500 -23.52 -20.32 -9.28
C VAL A 500 -23.91 -20.54 -10.74
N GLY A 501 -23.47 -19.65 -11.62
CA GLY A 501 -23.75 -19.65 -13.06
C GLY A 501 -25.14 -19.11 -13.46
N SER A 502 -26.01 -18.75 -12.51
CA SER A 502 -27.29 -18.10 -12.81
C SER A 502 -27.13 -16.59 -12.99
N GLU A 503 -27.94 -15.99 -13.88
CA GLU A 503 -27.98 -14.54 -14.03
C GLU A 503 -28.63 -13.89 -12.80
N VAL A 504 -27.87 -12.99 -12.15
CA VAL A 504 -28.30 -12.20 -11.00
C VAL A 504 -28.68 -10.80 -11.49
N PRO A 505 -29.97 -10.45 -11.54
CA PRO A 505 -30.40 -9.12 -11.95
C PRO A 505 -30.09 -8.11 -10.85
N MET A 506 -29.51 -6.97 -11.23
CA MET A 506 -29.21 -5.85 -10.36
C MET A 506 -29.76 -4.58 -10.97
N SER A 507 -30.24 -3.67 -10.13
CA SER A 507 -30.68 -2.35 -10.58
C SER A 507 -30.38 -1.29 -9.53
N VAL A 508 -30.44 -0.02 -9.93
CA VAL A 508 -30.31 1.10 -9.01
C VAL A 508 -31.58 1.96 -9.05
N THR A 509 -31.99 2.44 -7.89
CA THR A 509 -33.05 3.46 -7.76
C THR A 509 -32.48 4.72 -7.15
N VAL A 510 -33.05 5.87 -7.50
CA VAL A 510 -32.73 7.18 -6.93
C VAL A 510 -33.96 7.68 -6.20
N ASN A 511 -33.85 7.84 -4.88
CA ASN A 511 -34.99 8.17 -4.00
C ASN A 511 -36.21 7.24 -4.18
N GLY A 512 -35.97 5.95 -4.46
CA GLY A 512 -37.03 4.95 -4.67
C GLY A 512 -37.62 4.90 -6.08
N GLU A 513 -37.20 5.79 -6.98
CA GLU A 513 -37.67 5.84 -8.37
C GLU A 513 -36.56 5.44 -9.36
N PRO A 514 -36.89 5.08 -10.61
CA PRO A 514 -35.90 4.90 -11.67
C PRO A 514 -35.04 6.17 -11.83
N PRO A 515 -33.71 6.05 -12.00
CA PRO A 515 -32.87 7.22 -12.21
C PRO A 515 -33.29 8.00 -13.47
N ALA A 516 -33.11 9.33 -13.43
CA ALA A 516 -33.33 10.16 -14.61
C ALA A 516 -32.39 9.79 -15.77
N ALA A 517 -32.73 10.21 -16.99
CA ALA A 517 -31.86 10.00 -18.14
C ALA A 517 -30.53 10.79 -18.01
N GLY A 518 -29.46 10.30 -18.64
CA GLY A 518 -28.17 11.00 -18.73
C GLY A 518 -27.10 10.57 -17.73
N TYR A 519 -27.40 9.61 -16.84
CA TYR A 519 -26.38 8.96 -16.03
C TYR A 519 -25.60 7.91 -16.85
N ARG A 520 -24.32 7.73 -16.51
CA ARG A 520 -23.52 6.56 -16.87
C ARG A 520 -23.27 5.71 -15.63
N TYR A 521 -23.26 4.40 -15.80
CA TYR A 521 -23.20 3.43 -14.72
C TYR A 521 -21.97 2.56 -14.89
N HIS A 522 -21.16 2.48 -13.85
CA HIS A 522 -20.01 1.61 -13.78
C HIS A 522 -20.21 0.61 -12.66
N TRP A 523 -20.61 -0.60 -13.04
CA TRP A 523 -20.91 -1.70 -12.14
C TRP A 523 -19.63 -2.46 -11.80
N TYR A 524 -19.45 -2.77 -10.53
CA TYR A 524 -18.41 -3.61 -9.99
C TYR A 524 -19.09 -4.76 -9.24
N PHE A 525 -18.97 -5.99 -9.72
CA PHE A 525 -19.79 -7.09 -9.21
C PHE A 525 -19.25 -7.74 -7.93
N GLY A 526 -18.04 -7.37 -7.51
CA GLY A 526 -17.37 -7.89 -6.32
C GLY A 526 -16.52 -9.15 -6.56
N ASP A 527 -16.61 -9.77 -7.74
CA ASP A 527 -15.78 -10.91 -8.18
C ASP A 527 -14.59 -10.50 -9.07
N GLY A 528 -14.26 -9.21 -9.00
CA GLY A 528 -13.25 -8.55 -9.80
C GLY A 528 -13.66 -8.25 -11.24
N THR A 529 -14.87 -8.64 -11.68
CA THR A 529 -15.43 -8.17 -12.95
C THR A 529 -16.16 -6.84 -12.81
N GLN A 530 -16.28 -6.14 -13.94
CA GLN A 530 -16.94 -4.85 -14.04
C GLN A 530 -17.71 -4.72 -15.35
N GLN A 531 -18.64 -3.77 -15.39
CA GLN A 531 -19.34 -3.40 -16.61
C GLN A 531 -19.70 -1.91 -16.62
N GLU A 532 -19.32 -1.21 -17.69
CA GLU A 532 -19.82 0.13 -17.97
C GLU A 532 -21.05 0.05 -18.90
N THR A 533 -22.10 0.81 -18.57
CA THR A 533 -23.33 0.88 -19.36
C THR A 533 -24.04 2.23 -19.20
N GLY A 534 -24.94 2.54 -20.14
CA GLY A 534 -25.90 3.65 -20.00
C GLY A 534 -27.19 3.26 -19.27
N GLU A 535 -27.34 1.98 -18.90
CA GLU A 535 -28.56 1.43 -18.31
C GLU A 535 -28.47 1.31 -16.79
N ALA A 536 -29.58 1.62 -16.10
CA ALA A 536 -29.69 1.54 -14.64
C ALA A 536 -29.89 0.11 -14.11
N ALA A 537 -29.91 -0.89 -14.99
CA ALA A 537 -30.05 -2.30 -14.66
C ALA A 537 -29.06 -3.15 -15.46
N VAL A 538 -28.60 -4.23 -14.86
CA VAL A 538 -27.65 -5.20 -15.43
C VAL A 538 -27.99 -6.60 -14.91
N ALA A 539 -27.48 -7.64 -15.58
CA ALA A 539 -27.49 -9.00 -15.08
C ALA A 539 -26.06 -9.54 -15.07
N HIS A 540 -25.67 -10.24 -14.01
CA HIS A 540 -24.33 -10.81 -13.86
C HIS A 540 -24.38 -12.24 -13.36
N ALA A 541 -23.54 -13.13 -13.89
CA ALA A 541 -23.47 -14.51 -13.47
C ALA A 541 -22.13 -14.79 -12.76
N TYR A 542 -22.20 -15.11 -11.48
CA TYR A 542 -21.03 -15.48 -10.70
C TYR A 542 -20.63 -16.93 -10.99
N ASP A 543 -19.36 -17.17 -11.26
CA ASP A 543 -18.81 -18.49 -11.58
C ASP A 543 -18.33 -19.29 -10.35
N ARG A 544 -18.29 -18.63 -9.19
CA ARG A 544 -17.83 -19.19 -7.92
C ARG A 544 -18.80 -18.85 -6.79
N LYS A 545 -18.61 -19.55 -5.68
CA LYS A 545 -19.36 -19.29 -4.45
C LYS A 545 -18.97 -17.95 -3.82
N GLY A 546 -19.97 -17.29 -3.26
CA GLY A 546 -19.83 -16.00 -2.60
C GLY A 546 -19.25 -16.11 -1.19
N PRO A 547 -19.16 -14.99 -0.45
CA PRO A 547 -19.93 -13.76 -0.67
C PRO A 547 -19.35 -12.82 -1.74
N TRP A 548 -20.21 -11.99 -2.35
CA TRP A 548 -19.86 -10.93 -3.31
C TRP A 548 -20.45 -9.58 -2.90
N LEU A 549 -19.70 -8.50 -3.05
CA LEU A 549 -20.15 -7.13 -2.73
C LEU A 549 -20.29 -6.27 -3.99
N PRO A 550 -21.47 -6.27 -4.65
CA PRO A 550 -21.75 -5.37 -5.76
C PRO A 550 -21.70 -3.91 -5.36
N ARG A 551 -21.07 -3.10 -6.22
CA ARG A 551 -20.99 -1.65 -6.10
C ARG A 551 -21.22 -1.00 -7.45
N LEU A 552 -21.58 0.26 -7.41
CA LEU A 552 -21.88 1.04 -8.59
C LEU A 552 -21.32 2.44 -8.43
N VAL A 553 -20.55 2.90 -9.41
CA VAL A 553 -20.23 4.32 -9.56
C VAL A 553 -21.18 4.90 -10.60
N MET A 554 -22.08 5.79 -10.17
CA MET A 554 -22.92 6.58 -11.07
C MET A 554 -22.22 7.88 -11.42
N THR A 555 -22.12 8.20 -12.71
CA THR A 555 -21.63 9.49 -13.19
C THR A 555 -22.78 10.31 -13.78
N GLY A 556 -23.05 11.47 -13.19
CA GLY A 556 -24.10 12.39 -13.64
C GLY A 556 -23.73 13.19 -14.90
N PRO A 557 -24.69 13.89 -15.52
CA PRO A 557 -24.46 14.73 -16.70
C PRO A 557 -23.47 15.88 -16.47
N ASP A 558 -23.32 16.32 -15.23
CA ASP A 558 -22.36 17.34 -14.78
C ASP A 558 -20.95 16.77 -14.52
N GLY A 559 -20.78 15.45 -14.65
CA GLY A 559 -19.54 14.74 -14.34
C GLY A 559 -19.38 14.36 -12.87
N GLY A 560 -20.33 14.72 -12.00
CA GLY A 560 -20.33 14.32 -10.59
C GLY A 560 -20.41 12.79 -10.45
N LYS A 561 -19.63 12.22 -9.54
CA LYS A 561 -19.59 10.77 -9.29
C LYS A 561 -20.18 10.46 -7.91
N VAL A 562 -20.92 9.37 -7.81
CA VAL A 562 -21.37 8.82 -6.52
C VAL A 562 -21.14 7.32 -6.51
N LEU A 563 -20.46 6.85 -5.46
CA LEU A 563 -20.36 5.42 -5.16
C LEU A 563 -21.61 4.99 -4.41
N VAL A 564 -22.23 3.92 -4.88
CA VAL A 564 -23.37 3.25 -4.28
C VAL A 564 -22.93 1.85 -3.92
N GLU A 565 -23.07 1.51 -2.64
CA GLU A 565 -22.71 0.20 -2.11
C GLU A 565 -23.99 -0.51 -1.63
N THR A 566 -24.01 -1.83 -1.78
CA THR A 566 -25.07 -2.63 -1.18
C THR A 566 -24.89 -2.74 0.33
N ALA A 567 -25.99 -2.79 1.08
CA ALA A 567 -25.93 -3.03 2.53
C ALA A 567 -25.63 -4.50 2.88
N ARG A 568 -25.80 -5.43 1.92
CA ARG A 568 -25.58 -6.87 2.09
C ARG A 568 -24.92 -7.48 0.87
N THR A 569 -24.05 -8.46 1.09
CA THR A 569 -23.43 -9.24 0.03
C THR A 569 -24.43 -10.16 -0.65
N VAL A 570 -24.17 -10.50 -1.92
CA VAL A 570 -24.84 -11.59 -2.63
C VAL A 570 -24.14 -12.90 -2.27
N THR A 571 -24.90 -13.87 -1.78
CA THR A 571 -24.40 -15.23 -1.53
C THR A 571 -24.71 -16.12 -2.73
N THR A 572 -23.68 -16.72 -3.33
CA THR A 572 -23.85 -17.70 -4.41
C THR A 572 -23.43 -19.09 -3.95
N ASP A 573 -24.26 -20.09 -4.24
CA ASP A 573 -24.08 -21.49 -3.81
C ASP A 573 -24.11 -22.53 -4.93
#